data_AF-A0A821KDI6-F1
#
_entry.id   AF-A0A821KDI6-F1
#
_cell.length_a   1.000
_cell.length_b   1.000
_cell.length_c   1.000
_cell.angle_alpha   90.00
_cell.angle_beta   90.00
_cell.angle_gamma   90.00
#
_symmetry.space_group_name_H-M   'P 1'
#
loop_
_entity.id
_entity.type
_entity.pdbx_description
1 polymer ?
#
loop_
_entity_poly.entity_id
_entity_poly.type
_entity_poly.pdbx_seq_one_letter_code
_entity_poly.pdbx_strand_id
1 'polypeptide(L)'
;NDAKQSPSKRQFRNENEKRRRDLFSKLIANLEDLLSIKKTCSSNDQTNKFDKASILRQTAQYLQKHHHYLTNDEKVELSNKRSTSSNRNNFLDFSWKPSSDIINIEEWLQIAIESMNCFFLVIKSNPYNTEIIYVSKNISSYLGYTQHEILNHSLFEFIFPSYHDRLRDYLLNDHKESCDVSWKRAINDDYEQCTIIGAFRNINENEKYLMSIVKLNTLDRTLIINNESSCEEFITHLNIYGRFIFIDAKFDKV
;
A
#
# COMPACT_ATOMS: atom_id res chain seq x y z
N ASN A 1 -26.86 -5.32 58.28
CA ASN A 1 -25.58 -4.68 58.64
C ASN A 1 -24.52 -5.05 57.63
N ASP A 2 -24.40 -4.30 56.54
CA ASP A 2 -23.25 -4.35 55.63
C ASP A 2 -22.88 -2.92 55.24
N ALA A 3 -22.20 -2.24 56.16
CA ALA A 3 -21.60 -0.94 55.87
C ALA A 3 -20.32 -1.18 55.06
N LYS A 4 -20.40 -0.98 53.73
CA LYS A 4 -19.21 -0.90 52.86
C LYS A 4 -18.30 0.22 53.37
N GLN A 5 -17.23 -0.15 54.09
CA GLN A 5 -16.13 0.77 54.40
C GLN A 5 -15.54 1.28 53.09
N SER A 6 -15.48 2.59 52.94
CA SER A 6 -14.81 3.25 51.81
C SER A 6 -13.35 2.79 51.75
N PRO A 7 -12.82 2.41 50.56
CA PRO A 7 -11.48 1.87 50.47
C PRO A 7 -10.46 2.88 50.99
N SER A 8 -9.56 2.40 51.86
CA SER A 8 -8.48 3.22 52.42
C SER A 8 -7.63 3.81 51.29
N LYS A 9 -7.05 5.01 51.50
CA LYS A 9 -6.07 5.62 50.56
C LYS A 9 -4.98 4.63 50.13
N ARG A 10 -4.59 3.69 51.00
CA ARG A 10 -3.63 2.63 50.68
C ARG A 10 -4.19 1.59 49.69
N GLN A 11 -5.46 1.19 49.84
CA GLN A 11 -6.13 0.28 48.91
C GLN A 11 -6.28 0.90 47.53
N PHE A 12 -6.68 2.17 47.44
CA PHE A 12 -6.78 2.88 46.16
C PHE A 12 -5.43 2.96 45.44
N ARG A 13 -4.33 3.26 46.16
CA ARG A 13 -2.97 3.25 45.61
C ARG A 13 -2.58 1.86 45.08
N ASN A 14 -2.88 0.81 45.81
CA ASN A 14 -2.57 -0.57 45.42
C ASN A 14 -3.36 -1.00 44.17
N GLU A 15 -4.65 -0.67 44.10
CA GLU A 15 -5.49 -0.95 42.93
C GLU A 15 -5.02 -0.19 41.71
N ASN A 16 -4.64 1.08 41.87
CA ASN A 16 -4.13 1.87 40.77
C ASN A 16 -2.80 1.31 40.21
N GLU A 17 -1.89 0.90 41.10
CA GLU A 17 -0.63 0.27 40.68
C GLU A 17 -0.85 -1.13 40.08
N LYS A 18 -1.88 -1.88 40.53
CA LYS A 18 -2.28 -3.12 39.88
C LYS A 18 -2.79 -2.86 38.46
N ARG A 19 -3.71 -1.89 38.28
CA ARG A 19 -4.21 -1.49 36.96
C ARG A 19 -3.07 -1.10 36.00
N ARG A 20 -2.08 -0.35 36.48
CA ARG A 20 -0.90 0.05 35.69
C ARG A 20 -0.07 -1.15 35.25
N ARG A 21 0.15 -2.13 36.13
CA ARG A 21 0.87 -3.38 35.83
C ARG A 21 0.11 -4.30 34.88
N ASP A 22 -1.21 -4.38 35.03
CA ASP A 22 -2.08 -5.16 34.15
C ASP A 22 -2.11 -4.55 32.75
N LEU A 23 -2.25 -3.22 32.64
CA LEU A 23 -2.19 -2.50 31.37
C LEU A 23 -0.83 -2.66 30.68
N PHE A 24 0.26 -2.51 31.42
CA PHE A 24 1.60 -2.77 30.90
C PHE A 24 1.71 -4.21 30.37
N SER A 25 1.20 -5.19 31.11
CA SER A 25 1.26 -6.59 30.69
C SER A 25 0.42 -6.86 29.43
N LYS A 26 -0.74 -6.20 29.28
CA LYS A 26 -1.54 -6.23 28.04
C LYS A 26 -0.80 -5.64 26.84
N LEU A 27 -0.16 -4.48 27.00
CA LEU A 27 0.61 -3.86 25.92
C LEU A 27 1.82 -4.71 25.50
N ILE A 28 2.49 -5.34 26.47
CA ILE A 28 3.59 -6.27 26.17
C ILE A 28 3.10 -7.50 25.39
N ALA A 29 1.93 -8.04 25.74
CA ALA A 29 1.34 -9.16 24.99
C ALA A 29 0.99 -8.75 23.54
N ASN A 30 0.39 -7.56 23.34
CA ASN A 30 0.12 -7.06 21.99
C ASN A 30 1.42 -6.88 21.17
N LEU A 31 2.50 -6.41 21.79
CA LEU A 31 3.81 -6.33 21.14
C LEU A 31 4.39 -7.71 20.82
N GLU A 32 4.19 -8.69 21.69
CA GLU A 32 4.59 -10.09 21.45
C GLU A 32 3.87 -10.67 20.24
N ASP A 33 2.58 -10.43 20.10
CA ASP A 33 1.78 -10.88 18.96
C ASP A 33 2.30 -10.28 17.64
N LEU A 34 2.56 -8.96 17.63
CA LEU A 34 3.12 -8.27 16.46
C LEU A 34 4.52 -8.79 16.08
N LEU A 35 5.36 -9.13 17.06
CA LEU A 35 6.67 -9.74 16.80
C LEU A 35 6.55 -11.20 16.33
N SER A 36 5.57 -11.94 16.84
CA SER A 36 5.37 -13.37 16.54
C SER A 36 4.79 -13.60 15.14
N ILE A 37 3.95 -12.68 14.62
CA ILE A 37 3.50 -12.69 13.22
C ILE A 37 4.69 -12.72 12.24
N LYS A 38 5.83 -12.13 12.62
CA LYS A 38 7.05 -12.14 11.80
C LYS A 38 7.83 -13.46 11.89
N LYS A 39 7.66 -14.24 12.96
CA LYS A 39 8.30 -15.56 13.15
C LYS A 39 7.65 -16.66 12.32
N THR A 40 6.33 -16.59 12.06
CA THR A 40 5.62 -17.64 11.32
C THR A 40 6.02 -17.76 9.84
N CYS A 41 6.80 -16.81 9.30
CA CYS A 41 7.39 -16.90 7.96
C CYS A 41 8.82 -17.49 7.96
N SER A 42 9.42 -17.79 9.12
CA SER A 42 10.76 -18.36 9.22
C SER A 42 10.78 -19.43 10.31
N SER A 43 10.58 -20.68 9.88
CA SER A 43 10.87 -21.95 10.58
C SER A 43 10.25 -22.19 11.97
N ASN A 44 9.37 -23.20 12.04
CA ASN A 44 9.08 -24.22 13.09
C ASN A 44 9.43 -24.06 14.59
N ASP A 45 9.71 -22.87 15.13
CA ASP A 45 9.88 -22.69 16.59
C ASP A 45 8.58 -22.19 17.24
N GLN A 46 7.61 -23.10 17.33
CA GLN A 46 6.50 -22.95 18.27
C GLN A 46 7.05 -23.13 19.70
N THR A 47 6.57 -22.31 20.64
CA THR A 47 6.58 -22.51 22.11
C THR A 47 7.61 -21.83 23.03
N ASN A 48 8.36 -20.80 22.63
CA ASN A 48 9.06 -19.97 23.63
C ASN A 48 8.42 -18.58 23.76
N LYS A 49 7.57 -18.45 24.79
CA LYS A 49 7.06 -17.17 25.30
C LYS A 49 8.25 -16.25 25.54
N PHE A 50 8.19 -15.04 25.01
CA PHE A 50 9.30 -14.11 25.19
C PHE A 50 9.24 -13.47 26.58
N ASP A 51 10.40 -13.40 27.24
CA ASP A 51 10.52 -12.56 28.42
C ASP A 51 10.23 -11.09 28.05
N LYS A 52 9.58 -10.35 28.96
CA LYS A 52 9.18 -8.95 28.71
C LYS A 52 10.35 -8.06 28.24
N ALA A 53 11.54 -8.30 28.78
CA ALA A 53 12.76 -7.59 28.38
C ALA A 53 13.21 -7.98 26.96
N SER A 54 13.03 -9.24 26.55
CA SER A 54 13.34 -9.72 25.21
C SER A 54 12.38 -9.13 24.17
N ILE A 55 11.07 -9.06 24.49
CA ILE A 55 10.06 -8.39 23.66
C ILE A 55 10.49 -6.94 23.39
N LEU A 56 10.75 -6.17 24.44
CA LEU A 56 11.15 -4.77 24.31
C LEU A 56 12.46 -4.60 23.54
N ARG A 57 13.46 -5.46 23.77
CA ARG A 57 14.73 -5.42 23.03
C ARG A 57 14.51 -5.69 21.54
N GLN A 58 13.72 -6.69 21.19
CA GLN A 58 13.41 -7.02 19.80
C GLN A 58 12.57 -5.93 19.14
N THR A 59 11.58 -5.37 19.83
CA THR A 59 10.81 -4.22 19.33
C THR A 59 11.73 -3.02 19.09
N ALA A 60 12.62 -2.70 20.03
CA ALA A 60 13.56 -1.58 19.89
C ALA A 60 14.53 -1.82 18.71
N GLN A 61 15.08 -3.02 18.57
CA GLN A 61 15.92 -3.40 17.43
C GLN A 61 15.16 -3.33 16.11
N TYR A 62 13.89 -3.76 16.09
CA TYR A 62 13.04 -3.68 14.92
C TYR A 62 12.81 -2.23 14.51
N LEU A 63 12.43 -1.36 15.45
CA LEU A 63 12.22 0.07 15.21
C LEU A 63 13.51 0.74 14.75
N GLN A 64 14.65 0.43 15.38
CA GLN A 64 15.95 0.94 14.95
C GLN A 64 16.30 0.47 13.54
N LYS A 65 16.12 -0.81 13.21
CA LYS A 65 16.36 -1.34 11.86
C LYS A 65 15.45 -0.69 10.83
N HIS A 66 14.17 -0.49 11.16
CA HIS A 66 13.20 0.15 10.27
C HIS A 66 13.53 1.63 10.04
N HIS A 67 13.87 2.35 11.11
CA HIS A 67 14.32 3.74 11.03
C HIS A 67 15.66 3.86 10.28
N HIS A 68 16.57 2.89 10.47
CA HIS A 68 17.83 2.79 9.74
C HIS A 68 17.64 2.47 8.26
N TYR A 69 16.66 1.64 7.89
CA TYR A 69 16.31 1.39 6.50
C TYR A 69 15.84 2.69 5.81
N LEU A 70 14.95 3.43 6.47
CA LEU A 70 14.47 4.72 5.97
C LEU A 70 15.59 5.79 5.91
N THR A 71 16.56 5.78 6.83
CA THR A 71 17.63 6.79 6.91
C THR A 71 18.95 6.41 6.23
N ASN A 72 19.19 5.13 5.93
CA ASN A 72 20.37 4.72 5.16
C ASN A 72 20.19 4.95 3.66
N ASP A 73 18.96 4.90 3.14
CA ASP A 73 18.68 5.47 1.83
C ASP A 73 19.08 6.96 1.80
N GLU A 74 19.01 7.68 2.93
CA GLU A 74 19.50 9.06 3.03
C GLU A 74 21.04 9.17 3.15
N LYS A 75 21.75 8.18 3.71
CA LYS A 75 23.20 8.27 4.01
C LYS A 75 24.13 7.53 3.04
N VAL A 76 23.70 6.43 2.42
CA VAL A 76 24.50 5.69 1.43
C VAL A 76 24.80 6.57 0.19
N GLU A 77 24.00 7.61 -0.06
CA GLU A 77 24.27 8.58 -1.12
C GLU A 77 25.22 9.72 -0.74
N LEU A 78 25.46 10.02 0.54
CA LEU A 78 26.41 11.08 0.91
C LEU A 78 27.88 10.70 0.66
N SER A 79 28.22 9.40 0.64
CA SER A 79 29.58 8.92 0.35
C SER A 79 29.90 8.77 -1.14
N ASN A 80 28.91 8.79 -2.03
CA ASN A 80 29.11 8.65 -3.48
C ASN A 80 29.18 9.99 -4.25
N LYS A 81 29.28 11.14 -3.55
CA LYS A 81 29.38 12.49 -4.13
C LYS A 81 30.73 12.85 -4.79
N ARG A 82 31.37 11.91 -5.48
CA ARG A 82 32.48 12.20 -6.40
C ARG A 82 32.34 11.35 -7.66
N SER A 83 31.37 11.65 -8.51
CA SER A 83 31.49 11.53 -9.97
C SER A 83 30.24 12.09 -10.65
N THR A 84 30.47 13.14 -11.44
CA THR A 84 29.79 13.49 -12.71
C THR A 84 28.26 13.44 -12.81
N SER A 85 27.69 14.64 -12.98
CA SER A 85 26.57 15.01 -13.86
C SER A 85 25.44 14.00 -14.10
N SER A 86 24.22 14.48 -13.83
CA SER A 86 22.93 13.98 -14.35
C SER A 86 22.50 12.58 -13.90
N ASN A 87 22.10 12.45 -12.63
CA ASN A 87 21.02 11.55 -12.26
C ASN A 87 20.36 12.05 -10.97
N ARG A 88 19.12 12.53 -11.06
CA ARG A 88 18.29 12.87 -9.89
C ARG A 88 17.85 11.55 -9.26
N ASN A 89 18.70 10.96 -8.43
CA ASN A 89 18.35 9.77 -7.67
C ASN A 89 17.34 10.14 -6.58
N ASN A 90 16.33 9.28 -6.46
CA ASN A 90 15.08 9.49 -5.74
C ASN A 90 15.29 9.56 -4.23
N PHE A 91 15.48 10.78 -3.69
CA PHE A 91 15.10 11.07 -2.31
C PHE A 91 13.60 10.80 -2.20
N LEU A 92 13.16 9.82 -1.40
CA LEU A 92 11.75 9.72 -1.01
C LEU A 92 11.46 10.90 -0.08
N ASP A 93 11.28 12.08 -0.68
CA ASP A 93 10.76 13.24 0.01
C ASP A 93 9.37 12.85 0.49
N PHE A 94 9.12 12.66 1.79
CA PHE A 94 7.78 12.37 2.29
C PHE A 94 6.96 13.65 2.52
N SER A 95 7.44 14.82 2.09
CA SER A 95 6.70 16.09 2.20
C SER A 95 5.36 16.10 1.47
N TRP A 96 5.19 15.25 0.46
CA TRP A 96 3.91 15.07 -0.24
C TRP A 96 2.87 14.31 0.57
N LYS A 97 3.27 13.60 1.63
CA LYS A 97 2.34 12.88 2.51
C LYS A 97 1.77 13.87 3.55
N PRO A 98 0.44 14.04 3.63
CA PRO A 98 -0.16 14.87 4.66
C PRO A 98 0.17 14.36 6.06
N SER A 99 0.27 15.26 7.03
CA SER A 99 0.47 14.89 8.43
C SER A 99 -0.59 13.89 8.89
N SER A 100 -0.17 12.85 9.62
CA SER A 100 -1.06 11.80 10.14
C SER A 100 -2.16 12.29 11.08
N ASP A 101 -2.06 13.55 11.51
CA ASP A 101 -3.04 14.23 12.36
C ASP A 101 -4.28 14.71 11.58
N ILE A 102 -4.19 14.80 10.25
CA ILE A 102 -5.28 15.28 9.36
C ILE A 102 -5.98 14.13 8.66
N ILE A 103 -5.22 13.13 8.20
CA ILE A 103 -5.75 12.00 7.44
C ILE A 103 -4.97 10.72 7.77
N ASN A 104 -5.69 9.62 7.94
CA ASN A 104 -5.06 8.33 8.16
C ASN A 104 -4.39 7.83 6.87
N ILE A 105 -3.36 6.99 6.98
CA ILE A 105 -2.62 6.46 5.83
C ILE A 105 -3.51 5.67 4.86
N GLU A 106 -4.50 4.94 5.39
CA GLU A 106 -5.45 4.16 4.59
C GLU A 106 -6.38 5.07 3.77
N GLU A 107 -6.94 6.11 4.40
CA GLU A 107 -7.80 7.10 3.73
C GLU A 107 -7.01 7.88 2.68
N TRP A 108 -5.79 8.27 3.02
CA TRP A 108 -4.92 8.97 2.09
C TRP A 108 -4.50 8.08 0.91
N LEU A 109 -4.16 6.81 1.14
CA LEU A 109 -3.84 5.85 0.08
C LEU A 109 -5.03 5.67 -0.87
N GLN A 110 -6.24 5.55 -0.32
CA GLN A 110 -7.45 5.44 -1.13
C GLN A 110 -7.62 6.66 -2.05
N ILE A 111 -7.56 7.87 -1.49
CA ILE A 111 -7.70 9.12 -2.27
C ILE A 111 -6.60 9.22 -3.33
N ALA A 112 -5.35 8.92 -2.97
CA ALA A 112 -4.22 9.02 -3.90
C ALA A 112 -4.40 8.08 -5.10
N ILE A 113 -4.83 6.84 -4.84
CA ILE A 113 -5.03 5.81 -5.87
C ILE A 113 -6.21 6.14 -6.78
N GLU A 114 -7.32 6.61 -6.20
CA GLU A 114 -8.48 7.09 -6.95
C GLU A 114 -8.12 8.30 -7.83
N SER A 115 -7.36 9.26 -7.28
CA SER A 115 -6.92 10.44 -8.02
C SER A 115 -5.96 10.12 -9.17
N MET A 116 -5.24 8.99 -9.09
CA MET A 116 -4.31 8.53 -10.13
C MET A 116 -4.96 7.57 -11.14
N ASN A 117 -6.26 7.29 -11.03
CA ASN A 117 -6.97 6.28 -11.83
C ASN A 117 -6.23 4.93 -11.84
N CYS A 118 -5.83 4.46 -10.66
CA CYS A 118 -5.05 3.22 -10.55
C CYS A 118 -5.63 2.23 -9.55
N PHE A 119 -5.14 1.00 -9.60
CA PHE A 119 -5.48 -0.06 -8.65
C PHE A 119 -4.25 -0.92 -8.36
N PHE A 120 -4.21 -1.55 -7.19
CA PHE A 120 -3.13 -2.46 -6.83
C PHE A 120 -3.34 -3.84 -7.45
N LEU A 121 -2.23 -4.45 -7.86
CA LEU A 121 -2.18 -5.78 -8.43
C LEU A 121 -0.96 -6.52 -7.91
N VAL A 122 -1.16 -7.76 -7.47
CA VAL A 122 -0.09 -8.69 -7.12
C VAL A 122 -0.25 -9.95 -7.94
N ILE A 123 0.82 -10.31 -8.64
CA ILE A 123 0.86 -11.52 -9.47
C ILE A 123 2.02 -12.42 -9.07
N LYS A 124 1.79 -13.72 -9.18
CA LYS A 124 2.85 -14.72 -9.16
C LYS A 124 3.57 -14.66 -10.50
N SER A 125 4.82 -14.22 -10.50
CA SER A 125 5.62 -14.09 -11.71
C SER A 125 6.07 -15.47 -12.18
N ASN A 126 5.29 -16.06 -13.08
CA ASN A 126 5.70 -17.21 -13.88
C ASN A 126 5.38 -16.91 -15.36
N PRO A 127 6.38 -16.90 -16.26
CA PRO A 127 6.21 -16.51 -17.66
C PRO A 127 5.13 -17.28 -18.42
N TYR A 128 4.82 -18.50 -18.00
CA TYR A 128 3.84 -19.37 -18.64
C TYR A 128 2.50 -19.41 -17.91
N ASN A 129 2.47 -19.09 -16.62
CA ASN A 129 1.26 -19.09 -15.81
C ASN A 129 1.31 -17.98 -14.75
N THR A 130 1.02 -16.75 -15.16
CA THR A 130 1.05 -15.57 -14.29
C THR A 130 -0.26 -15.45 -13.52
N GLU A 131 -0.33 -16.04 -12.35
CA GLU A 131 -1.54 -16.07 -11.51
C GLU A 131 -1.73 -14.76 -10.73
N ILE A 132 -2.96 -14.24 -10.71
CA ILE A 132 -3.32 -13.05 -9.92
C ILE A 132 -3.65 -13.46 -8.48
N ILE A 133 -2.84 -13.01 -7.53
CA ILE A 133 -2.98 -13.36 -6.11
C ILE A 133 -3.76 -12.30 -5.34
N TYR A 134 -3.63 -11.05 -5.76
CA TYR A 134 -4.34 -9.94 -5.15
C TYR A 134 -4.64 -8.87 -6.18
N VAL A 135 -5.82 -8.27 -6.03
CA VAL A 135 -6.22 -7.07 -6.75
C VAL A 135 -7.03 -6.19 -5.81
N SER A 136 -6.90 -4.86 -5.87
CA SER A 136 -7.69 -3.98 -4.99
C SER A 136 -9.16 -3.92 -5.41
N LYS A 137 -10.04 -3.61 -4.43
CA LYS A 137 -11.51 -3.62 -4.62
C LYS A 137 -12.01 -2.64 -5.69
N ASN A 138 -11.29 -1.56 -5.91
CA ASN A 138 -11.65 -0.52 -6.88
C ASN A 138 -11.50 -0.94 -8.36
N ILE A 139 -11.00 -2.15 -8.65
CA ILE A 139 -11.00 -2.70 -10.01
C ILE A 139 -12.41 -2.77 -10.63
N SER A 140 -13.44 -2.97 -9.81
CA SER A 140 -14.84 -2.99 -10.26
C SER A 140 -15.25 -1.66 -10.90
N SER A 141 -14.85 -0.52 -10.31
CA SER A 141 -15.10 0.81 -10.85
C SER A 141 -14.33 1.09 -12.15
N TYR A 142 -13.21 0.41 -12.38
CA TYR A 142 -12.36 0.65 -13.55
C TYR A 142 -12.67 -0.27 -14.72
N LEU A 143 -12.66 -1.58 -14.47
CA LEU A 143 -12.75 -2.63 -15.49
C LEU A 143 -14.04 -3.45 -15.39
N GLY A 144 -14.83 -3.28 -14.32
CA GLY A 144 -16.13 -3.94 -14.14
C GLY A 144 -16.07 -5.33 -13.51
N TYR A 145 -14.88 -5.82 -13.15
CA TYR A 145 -14.73 -7.13 -12.51
C TYR A 145 -14.88 -7.04 -10.99
N THR A 146 -15.38 -8.11 -10.38
CA THR A 146 -15.25 -8.30 -8.93
C THR A 146 -13.89 -8.96 -8.60
N GLN A 147 -13.39 -8.77 -7.37
CA GLN A 147 -12.13 -9.42 -6.95
C GLN A 147 -12.20 -10.95 -7.14
N HIS A 148 -13.35 -11.55 -6.81
CA HIS A 148 -13.55 -12.99 -6.89
C HIS A 148 -13.48 -13.55 -8.32
N GLU A 149 -13.82 -12.75 -9.34
CA GLU A 149 -13.76 -13.15 -10.75
C GLU A 149 -12.33 -13.16 -11.31
N ILE A 150 -11.42 -12.40 -10.71
CA ILE A 150 -10.05 -12.23 -11.22
C ILE A 150 -9.04 -13.05 -10.42
N LEU A 151 -9.27 -13.21 -9.12
CA LEU A 151 -8.33 -13.92 -8.24
C LEU A 151 -8.10 -15.35 -8.70
N ASN A 152 -6.85 -15.79 -8.63
CA ASN A 152 -6.35 -17.11 -9.04
C ASN A 152 -6.51 -17.43 -10.53
N HIS A 153 -6.89 -16.44 -11.35
CA HIS A 153 -6.85 -16.55 -12.81
C HIS A 153 -5.51 -16.09 -13.37
N SER A 154 -5.19 -16.57 -14.57
CA SER A 154 -4.01 -16.11 -15.28
C SER A 154 -4.23 -14.69 -15.80
N LEU A 155 -3.27 -13.78 -15.55
CA LEU A 155 -3.31 -12.41 -16.08
C LEU A 155 -3.46 -12.39 -17.61
N PHE A 156 -2.92 -13.39 -18.31
CA PHE A 156 -3.02 -13.49 -19.77
C PHE A 156 -4.46 -13.68 -20.28
N GLU A 157 -5.40 -14.15 -19.44
CA GLU A 157 -6.82 -14.27 -19.80
C GLU A 157 -7.49 -12.90 -19.99
N PHE A 158 -6.98 -11.88 -19.31
CA PHE A 158 -7.54 -10.54 -19.34
C PHE A 158 -6.77 -9.57 -20.25
N ILE A 159 -5.54 -9.90 -20.62
CA ILE A 159 -4.71 -9.04 -21.47
C ILE A 159 -4.89 -9.41 -22.94
N PHE A 160 -5.00 -8.39 -23.81
CA PHE A 160 -5.11 -8.56 -25.25
C PHE A 160 -3.93 -9.39 -25.81
N PRO A 161 -4.18 -10.42 -26.65
CA PRO A 161 -3.14 -11.37 -27.08
C PRO A 161 -1.88 -10.74 -27.68
N SER A 162 -2.00 -9.63 -28.42
CA SER A 162 -0.86 -8.93 -29.02
C SER A 162 0.12 -8.34 -28.00
N TYR A 163 -0.28 -8.20 -26.73
CA TYR A 163 0.58 -7.72 -25.65
C TYR A 163 1.23 -8.86 -24.85
N HIS A 164 0.89 -10.13 -25.11
CA HIS A 164 1.39 -11.27 -24.31
C HIS A 164 2.91 -11.40 -24.35
N ASP A 165 3.53 -11.24 -25.52
CA ASP A 165 4.99 -11.37 -25.65
C ASP A 165 5.74 -10.24 -24.93
N ARG A 166 5.20 -9.02 -24.99
CA ARG A 166 5.73 -7.87 -24.25
C ARG A 166 5.62 -8.09 -22.74
N LEU A 167 4.50 -8.63 -22.27
CA LEU A 167 4.29 -8.92 -20.86
C LEU A 167 5.22 -10.04 -20.37
N ARG A 168 5.41 -11.11 -21.16
CA ARG A 168 6.39 -12.17 -20.84
C ARG A 168 7.79 -11.62 -20.70
N ASP A 169 8.21 -10.78 -21.64
CA ASP A 169 9.52 -10.14 -21.61
C ASP A 169 9.67 -9.23 -20.37
N TYR A 170 8.62 -8.50 -20.00
CA TYR A 170 8.59 -7.70 -18.76
C TYR A 170 8.71 -8.56 -17.49
N LEU A 171 8.03 -9.71 -17.42
CA LEU A 171 8.08 -10.60 -16.25
C LEU A 171 9.41 -11.35 -16.11
N LEU A 172 10.12 -11.56 -17.23
CA LEU A 172 11.47 -12.15 -17.25
C LEU A 172 12.54 -11.13 -16.87
N ASN A 173 12.40 -9.88 -17.33
CA ASN A 173 13.43 -8.86 -17.20
C ASN A 173 13.12 -7.85 -16.07
N ASP A 174 13.77 -8.02 -14.93
CA ASP A 174 13.65 -7.15 -13.75
C ASP A 174 14.14 -5.70 -13.96
N HIS A 175 14.66 -5.38 -15.14
CA HIS A 175 15.21 -4.06 -15.47
C HIS A 175 14.19 -3.06 -16.00
N LYS A 176 12.97 -3.50 -16.33
CA LYS A 176 11.91 -2.62 -16.82
C LYS A 176 11.06 -2.11 -15.65
N GLU A 177 10.89 -0.79 -15.60
CA GLU A 177 10.09 -0.14 -14.53
C GLU A 177 8.58 -0.21 -14.80
N SER A 178 8.19 -0.35 -16.07
CA SER A 178 6.78 -0.39 -16.47
C SER A 178 6.52 -1.23 -17.73
N CYS A 179 5.26 -1.63 -17.91
CA CYS A 179 4.77 -2.33 -19.10
C CYS A 179 3.38 -1.83 -19.50
N ASP A 180 3.27 -1.30 -20.71
CA ASP A 180 1.97 -0.97 -21.30
C ASP A 180 1.28 -2.23 -21.80
N VAL A 181 -0.01 -2.35 -21.46
CA VAL A 181 -0.89 -3.47 -21.80
C VAL A 181 -2.29 -2.97 -22.15
N SER A 182 -3.06 -3.81 -22.82
CA SER A 182 -4.48 -3.56 -23.07
C SER A 182 -5.29 -4.60 -22.30
N TRP A 183 -6.07 -4.17 -21.30
CA TRP A 183 -6.82 -5.01 -20.38
C TRP A 183 -8.30 -5.04 -20.77
N LYS A 184 -8.84 -6.24 -20.98
CA LYS A 184 -10.25 -6.47 -21.29
C LYS A 184 -11.18 -5.90 -20.22
N ARG A 185 -12.33 -5.34 -20.61
CA ARG A 185 -13.38 -4.92 -19.66
C ARG A 185 -14.40 -6.06 -19.46
N ALA A 186 -15.03 -6.11 -18.29
CA ALA A 186 -16.08 -7.09 -18.00
C ALA A 186 -17.43 -6.72 -18.64
N ILE A 187 -17.70 -5.41 -18.75
CA ILE A 187 -19.02 -4.87 -19.12
C ILE A 187 -19.23 -4.95 -20.64
N ASN A 188 -18.15 -4.71 -21.40
CA ASN A 188 -18.12 -4.73 -22.86
C ASN A 188 -16.89 -5.52 -23.27
N ASP A 189 -16.90 -6.25 -24.39
CA ASP A 189 -15.72 -6.91 -24.99
C ASP A 189 -14.65 -5.91 -25.51
N ASP A 190 -14.66 -4.69 -24.99
CA ASP A 190 -13.69 -3.63 -25.20
C ASP A 190 -12.45 -3.84 -24.33
N TYR A 191 -11.38 -3.12 -24.68
CA TYR A 191 -10.13 -3.13 -23.94
C TYR A 191 -9.73 -1.73 -23.50
N GLU A 192 -9.18 -1.64 -22.29
CA GLU A 192 -8.68 -0.43 -21.68
C GLU A 192 -7.15 -0.39 -21.77
N GLN A 193 -6.57 0.75 -22.13
CA GLN A 193 -5.11 0.88 -22.13
C GLN A 193 -4.63 1.13 -20.71
N CYS A 194 -3.70 0.29 -20.24
CA CYS A 194 -3.17 0.34 -18.89
C CYS A 194 -1.65 0.26 -18.90
N THR A 195 -1.02 0.85 -17.90
CA THR A 195 0.41 0.71 -17.65
C THR A 195 0.60 0.02 -16.30
N ILE A 196 1.23 -1.15 -16.32
CA ILE A 196 1.62 -1.89 -15.13
C ILE A 196 2.97 -1.34 -14.67
N ILE A 197 3.04 -0.84 -13.44
CA ILE A 197 4.24 -0.29 -12.83
C ILE A 197 4.45 -1.04 -11.53
N GLY A 198 5.61 -1.65 -11.33
CA GLY A 198 5.81 -2.48 -10.16
C GLY A 198 7.25 -2.86 -9.91
N ALA A 199 7.43 -3.55 -8.80
CA ALA A 199 8.72 -4.08 -8.39
C ALA A 199 8.61 -5.56 -8.05
N PHE A 200 9.56 -6.33 -8.53
CA PHE A 200 9.63 -7.76 -8.25
C PHE A 200 10.18 -8.01 -6.84
N ARG A 201 9.65 -9.05 -6.20
CA ARG A 201 10.06 -9.54 -4.88
C ARG A 201 10.16 -11.05 -4.93
N ASN A 202 11.32 -11.56 -4.53
CA ASN A 202 11.54 -12.99 -4.37
C ASN A 202 11.25 -13.35 -2.90
N ILE A 203 10.27 -14.23 -2.68
CA ILE A 203 10.02 -14.77 -1.33
C ILE A 203 10.94 -15.97 -1.09
N ASN A 204 11.08 -16.82 -2.11
CA ASN A 204 11.94 -18.01 -2.12
C ASN A 204 12.69 -18.11 -3.46
N GLU A 205 13.63 -19.05 -3.60
CA GLU A 205 14.37 -19.29 -4.85
C GLU A 205 13.47 -19.56 -6.06
N ASN A 206 12.29 -20.15 -5.83
CA ASN A 206 11.34 -20.55 -6.88
C ASN A 206 10.09 -19.67 -6.96
N GLU A 207 9.92 -18.71 -6.04
CA GLU A 207 8.70 -17.90 -5.97
C GLU A 207 9.01 -16.42 -6.06
N LYS A 208 8.70 -15.87 -7.22
CA LYS A 208 8.82 -14.46 -7.57
C LYS A 208 7.43 -13.86 -7.70
N TYR A 209 7.23 -12.69 -7.10
CA TYR A 209 5.97 -11.96 -7.11
C TYR A 209 6.23 -10.56 -7.67
N LEU A 210 5.33 -10.07 -8.51
CA LEU A 210 5.33 -8.65 -8.90
C LEU A 210 4.32 -7.92 -8.02
N MET A 211 4.82 -6.96 -7.25
CA MET A 211 3.99 -6.00 -6.52
C MET A 211 3.82 -4.78 -7.42
N SER A 212 2.60 -4.54 -7.91
CA SER A 212 2.36 -3.53 -8.94
C SER A 212 1.15 -2.65 -8.67
N ILE A 213 1.20 -1.47 -9.27
CA ILE A 213 0.08 -0.58 -9.50
C ILE A 213 -0.24 -0.64 -10.99
N VAL A 214 -1.51 -0.77 -11.32
CA VAL A 214 -2.00 -0.69 -12.70
C VAL A 214 -2.66 0.67 -12.86
N LYS A 215 -2.05 1.52 -13.69
CA LYS A 215 -2.58 2.83 -14.03
C LYS A 215 -3.40 2.73 -15.31
N LEU A 216 -4.62 3.25 -15.31
CA LEU A 216 -5.40 3.41 -16.53
C LEU A 216 -4.91 4.64 -17.31
N ASN A 217 -4.74 4.48 -18.62
CA ASN A 217 -4.27 5.54 -19.52
C ASN A 217 -5.41 6.33 -20.16
N THR A 218 -6.67 6.00 -19.84
CA THR A 218 -7.83 6.76 -20.31
C THR A 218 -7.65 8.23 -19.92
N LEU A 219 -7.79 9.11 -20.92
CA LEU A 219 -7.94 10.55 -20.72
C LEU A 219 -9.02 10.76 -19.65
N ASP A 220 -8.63 11.40 -18.56
CA ASP A 220 -9.47 12.03 -17.54
C ASP A 220 -10.97 11.73 -17.67
N ARG A 221 -11.47 10.77 -16.87
CA ARG A 221 -12.91 10.50 -16.71
C ARG A 221 -13.70 11.72 -16.21
N THR A 222 -13.03 12.81 -15.82
CA THR A 222 -13.63 14.11 -15.51
C THR A 222 -14.20 14.83 -16.73
N LEU A 223 -13.83 14.45 -17.96
CA LEU A 223 -14.42 15.00 -19.19
C LEU A 223 -15.73 14.31 -19.62
N ILE A 224 -16.13 13.22 -18.95
CA ILE A 224 -17.40 12.52 -19.22
C ILE A 224 -18.51 12.98 -18.25
N ILE A 225 -18.37 14.17 -17.65
CA ILE A 225 -19.50 14.87 -17.03
C ILE A 225 -19.96 15.95 -18.00
N ASN A 226 -20.58 15.54 -19.10
CA ASN A 226 -21.46 16.40 -19.87
C ASN A 226 -22.84 15.76 -19.94
N ASN A 227 -23.72 16.31 -19.09
CA ASN A 227 -25.11 16.69 -19.35
C ASN A 227 -26.23 16.12 -18.51
N GLU A 228 -26.03 15.23 -17.54
CA GLU A 228 -27.15 14.78 -16.70
C GLU A 228 -26.77 14.48 -15.25
N SER A 229 -26.33 15.50 -14.50
CA SER A 229 -26.57 15.51 -13.05
C SER A 229 -26.30 16.89 -12.46
N SER A 230 -27.36 17.48 -11.92
CA SER A 230 -27.37 18.71 -11.14
C SER A 230 -26.75 18.49 -9.76
N CYS A 231 -25.45 18.24 -9.69
CA CYS A 231 -24.75 18.13 -8.41
C CYS A 231 -23.86 19.36 -8.19
N GLU A 232 -24.30 20.24 -7.29
CA GLU A 232 -23.56 21.38 -6.76
C GLU A 232 -22.42 20.91 -5.82
N GLU A 233 -21.46 20.14 -6.33
CA GLU A 233 -20.30 19.71 -5.53
C GLU A 233 -19.00 20.33 -6.03
N PHE A 234 -18.23 20.87 -5.08
CA PHE A 234 -16.88 21.36 -5.30
C PHE A 234 -16.00 20.22 -5.79
N ILE A 235 -15.36 20.40 -6.96
CA ILE A 235 -14.48 19.38 -7.53
C ILE A 235 -13.03 19.77 -7.23
N THR A 236 -12.35 18.93 -6.45
CA THR A 236 -10.91 19.04 -6.20
C THR A 236 -10.15 18.21 -7.23
N HIS A 237 -9.31 18.85 -8.03
CA HIS A 237 -8.45 18.17 -9.00
C HIS A 237 -7.00 18.19 -8.56
N LEU A 238 -6.30 17.06 -8.70
CA LEU A 238 -4.84 17.01 -8.59
C LEU A 238 -4.27 17.20 -10.01
N ASN A 239 -3.57 18.30 -10.25
CA ASN A 239 -2.93 18.48 -11.55
C ASN A 239 -1.73 17.52 -11.73
N ILE A 240 -1.20 17.43 -12.94
CA ILE A 240 -0.01 16.61 -13.29
C ILE A 240 1.26 16.93 -12.47
N TYR A 241 1.23 17.97 -11.64
CA TYR A 241 2.31 18.39 -10.75
C TYR A 241 2.00 18.12 -9.27
N GLY A 242 0.92 17.38 -8.94
CA GLY A 242 0.58 17.02 -7.57
C GLY A 242 0.00 18.18 -6.74
N ARG A 243 -0.49 19.25 -7.37
CA ARG A 243 -1.17 20.35 -6.68
C ARG A 243 -2.68 20.23 -6.78
N PHE A 244 -3.35 20.42 -5.66
CA PHE A 244 -4.81 20.56 -5.60
C PHE A 244 -5.22 21.89 -6.23
N ILE A 245 -6.08 21.82 -7.23
CA ILE A 245 -6.77 22.95 -7.84
C ILE A 245 -8.24 22.82 -7.47
N PHE A 246 -8.79 23.88 -6.89
CA PHE A 246 -10.20 24.01 -6.59
C PHE A 246 -10.85 24.73 -7.77
N ILE A 247 -11.79 24.07 -8.44
CA ILE A 247 -12.59 24.69 -9.49
C ILE A 247 -13.96 24.97 -8.91
N ASP A 248 -14.27 26.26 -8.71
CA ASP A 248 -15.61 26.72 -8.35
C ASP A 248 -16.45 26.76 -9.64
N ALA A 249 -17.54 26.00 -9.69
CA ALA A 249 -18.41 25.86 -10.86
C ALA A 249 -19.20 27.16 -11.22
N LYS A 250 -18.88 28.29 -10.58
CA LYS A 250 -19.58 29.58 -10.76
C LYS A 250 -18.90 30.61 -11.66
N PHE A 251 -17.73 30.35 -12.22
CA PHE A 251 -17.07 31.30 -13.12
C PHE A 251 -16.80 30.70 -14.50
N ASP A 252 -17.86 30.56 -15.31
CA ASP A 252 -17.76 30.62 -16.78
C ASP A 252 -19.12 31.00 -17.39
N LYS A 253 -19.61 32.17 -16.98
CA LYS A 253 -20.57 32.96 -17.75
C LYS A 253 -20.14 34.42 -17.75
N VAL A 254 -19.16 34.77 -18.59
CA VAL A 254 -19.09 36.04 -19.34
C VAL A 254 -18.47 35.74 -20.70
#